data_AF-A0A7J6Q1F0-F1
#
_entry.id   AF-A0A7J6Q1F0-F1
#
_cell.length_a   1.000
_cell.length_b   1.000
_cell.length_c   1.000
_cell.angle_alpha   90.00
_cell.angle_beta   90.00
_cell.angle_gamma   90.00
#
_symmetry.space_group_name_H-M   'P 1'
#
loop_
_entity.id
_entity.type
_entity.pdbx_description
1 polymer ?
#
loop_
_entity_poly.entity_id
_entity_poly.type
_entity_poly.pdbx_seq_one_letter_code
_entity_poly.pdbx_strand_id
1 'polypeptide(L)'
;FNAEITGVRIDELGTERCAVRFIGFDQRREYKVQDVALLKPPRPQEAPVGSVVQAIWAQDGLWYQCTILEHTVKGYKVIFEEDPGQTPEEVNIDQIRLIAREAQAKKATVGEKE
;
A
#
# COMPACT_ATOMS: atom_id res chain seq x y z
N PHE A 1 5.66 3.19 -11.48
CA PHE A 1 5.05 4.18 -10.58
C PHE A 1 3.75 3.62 -10.07
N ASN A 2 3.41 3.86 -8.81
CA ASN A 2 2.14 3.43 -8.26
C ASN A 2 1.04 4.40 -8.70
N ALA A 3 -0.16 3.87 -8.97
CA ALA A 3 -1.25 4.64 -9.53
C ALA A 3 -2.60 4.05 -9.13
N GLU A 4 -3.61 4.90 -9.08
CA GLU A 4 -5.00 4.52 -8.84
C GLU A 4 -5.75 4.38 -10.16
N ILE A 5 -6.53 3.31 -10.31
CA ILE A 5 -7.39 3.12 -11.47
C ILE A 5 -8.62 4.02 -11.33
N THR A 6 -8.77 4.95 -12.26
CA THR A 6 -9.87 5.92 -12.30
C THR A 6 -11.01 5.50 -13.24
N GLY A 7 -10.73 4.56 -14.15
CA GLY A 7 -11.74 4.04 -15.07
C GLY A 7 -11.19 2.90 -15.91
N VAL A 8 -12.08 2.03 -16.36
CA VAL A 8 -11.79 0.95 -17.30
C VAL A 8 -12.77 1.08 -18.46
N ARG A 9 -12.27 0.96 -19.69
CA ARG A 9 -13.07 1.01 -20.91
C ARG A 9 -12.50 0.06 -21.96
N ILE A 10 -13.33 -0.28 -22.93
CA ILE A 10 -12.92 -1.03 -24.12
C ILE A 10 -12.82 -0.02 -25.27
N ASP A 11 -11.70 -0.03 -25.99
CA ASP A 11 -11.52 0.83 -27.18
C ASP A 11 -12.19 0.26 -28.44
N GLU A 12 -12.17 1.01 -29.54
CA GLU A 12 -12.80 0.61 -30.82
C GLU A 12 -12.23 -0.69 -31.41
N LEU A 13 -11.04 -1.10 -30.97
CA LEU A 13 -10.38 -2.34 -31.40
C LEU A 13 -10.67 -3.51 -30.45
N GLY A 14 -11.57 -3.32 -29.48
CA GLY A 14 -11.88 -4.34 -28.48
C GLY A 14 -10.79 -4.50 -27.40
N THR A 15 -9.82 -3.59 -27.32
CA THR A 15 -8.76 -3.67 -26.31
C THR A 15 -9.21 -3.04 -25.00
N GLU A 16 -9.09 -3.78 -23.91
CA GLU A 16 -9.33 -3.25 -22.56
C GLU A 16 -8.24 -2.27 -22.15
N ARG A 17 -8.65 -1.05 -21.83
CA ARG A 17 -7.79 0.04 -21.37
C ARG A 17 -8.24 0.56 -20.02
N CYS A 18 -7.27 0.87 -19.17
CA CYS A 18 -7.50 1.50 -17.89
C CYS A 18 -6.87 2.89 -17.83
N ALA A 19 -7.65 3.87 -17.41
CA ALA A 19 -7.19 5.20 -17.07
C ALA A 19 -6.68 5.19 -15.62
N VAL A 20 -5.43 5.56 -15.42
CA VAL A 20 -4.76 5.59 -14.12
C VAL A 20 -4.35 7.02 -13.77
N ARG A 21 -4.39 7.35 -12.48
CA ARG A 21 -3.81 8.57 -11.90
C ARG A 21 -2.60 8.18 -11.06
N PHE A 22 -1.44 8.74 -11.34
CA PHE A 22 -0.25 8.44 -10.55
C PHE A 22 -0.38 9.00 -9.13
N ILE A 23 0.02 8.24 -8.12
CA ILE A 23 0.08 8.73 -6.74
C ILE A 23 1.29 9.67 -6.64
N GLY A 24 1.15 10.79 -5.92
CA GLY A 24 2.19 11.84 -5.84
C GLY A 24 2.29 12.78 -7.04
N PHE A 25 1.53 12.53 -8.11
CA PHE A 25 1.54 13.37 -9.31
C PHE A 25 0.11 13.63 -9.80
N ASP A 26 -0.19 14.83 -10.31
CA ASP A 26 -1.53 15.08 -10.87
C ASP A 26 -1.73 14.47 -12.28
N GLN A 27 -0.72 13.77 -12.81
CA GLN A 27 -0.76 13.21 -14.15
C GLN A 27 -1.68 11.98 -14.24
N ARG A 28 -2.51 11.97 -15.29
CA ARG A 28 -3.33 10.82 -15.70
C ARG A 28 -2.82 10.24 -17.01
N ARG A 29 -2.91 8.92 -17.16
CA ARG A 29 -2.55 8.20 -18.39
C ARG A 29 -3.45 7.00 -18.61
N GLU A 30 -3.49 6.52 -19.84
CA GLU A 30 -4.23 5.33 -20.21
C GLU A 30 -3.26 4.23 -20.65
N TYR A 31 -3.47 3.04 -20.13
CA TYR A 31 -2.67 1.85 -20.43
C TYR A 31 -3.58 0.69 -20.83
N LYS A 32 -3.04 -0.31 -21.52
CA LYS A 32 -3.76 -1.58 -21.66
C LYS A 32 -3.81 -2.24 -20.30
N VAL A 33 -4.92 -2.89 -19.98
CA VAL A 33 -5.07 -3.60 -18.69
C VAL A 33 -3.96 -4.64 -18.50
N GLN A 34 -3.49 -5.25 -19.59
CA GLN A 34 -2.38 -6.22 -19.58
C GLN A 34 -1.02 -5.62 -19.22
N ASP A 35 -0.83 -4.32 -19.42
CA ASP A 35 0.42 -3.61 -19.11
C ASP A 35 0.43 -3.07 -17.67
N VAL A 36 -0.66 -3.25 -16.92
CA VAL A 36 -0.81 -2.78 -15.54
C VAL A 36 -0.76 -3.97 -14.58
N ALA A 37 0.08 -3.87 -13.57
CA ALA A 37 0.14 -4.83 -12.47
C ALA A 37 -0.71 -4.33 -11.30
N LEU A 38 -1.70 -5.13 -10.89
CA LEU A 38 -2.44 -4.86 -9.67
C LEU A 38 -1.54 -5.06 -8.44
N LEU A 39 -1.67 -4.13 -7.49
CA LEU A 39 -1.05 -4.28 -6.19
C LEU A 39 -1.68 -5.46 -5.45
N LYS A 40 -0.88 -6.14 -4.63
CA LYS A 40 -1.29 -7.30 -3.86
C LYS A 40 -1.39 -6.90 -2.38
N PRO A 41 -2.54 -6.37 -1.93
CA PRO A 41 -2.74 -6.05 -0.53
C PRO A 41 -2.55 -7.28 0.35
N PRO A 42 -1.91 -7.15 1.53
CA PRO A 42 -1.96 -8.19 2.53
C PRO A 42 -3.35 -8.28 3.14
N ARG A 43 -3.68 -9.48 3.64
CA ARG A 43 -4.86 -9.68 4.48
C ARG A 43 -4.63 -8.95 5.81
N PRO A 44 -5.67 -8.42 6.48
CA PRO A 44 -5.53 -7.77 7.78
C PRO A 44 -4.80 -8.61 8.84
N GLN A 45 -4.93 -9.94 8.76
CA GLN A 45 -4.26 -10.90 9.65
C GLN A 45 -2.73 -11.00 9.41
N GLU A 46 -2.28 -10.70 8.19
CA GLU A 46 -0.85 -10.73 7.81
C GLU A 46 -0.14 -9.43 8.20
N ALA A 47 -0.90 -8.35 8.42
CA ALA A 47 -0.42 -7.02 8.77
C ALA A 47 -1.08 -6.51 10.08
N PRO A 48 -0.88 -7.20 11.23
CA PRO A 48 -1.44 -6.76 12.51
C PRO A 48 -0.84 -5.42 12.97
N VAL A 49 -1.53 -4.73 13.87
CA VAL A 49 -1.02 -3.50 14.52
C VAL A 49 0.38 -3.74 15.13
N GLY A 50 1.24 -2.75 15.00
CA GLY A 50 2.66 -2.77 15.38
C GLY A 50 3.58 -3.45 14.36
N SER A 51 3.05 -3.97 13.24
CA SER A 51 3.90 -4.54 12.19
C SER A 51 4.55 -3.44 11.37
N VAL A 52 5.82 -3.66 11.05
CA VAL A 52 6.56 -2.84 10.08
C VAL A 52 6.22 -3.35 8.68
N VAL A 53 5.68 -2.46 7.86
CA VAL A 53 5.28 -2.72 6.47
C VAL A 53 5.80 -1.60 5.58
N GLN A 54 5.58 -1.71 4.27
CA GLN A 54 5.77 -0.59 3.36
C GLN A 54 4.42 -0.06 2.91
N ALA A 55 4.25 1.26 2.94
CA ALA A 55 3.10 1.95 2.38
C ALA A 55 3.54 2.91 1.27
N ILE A 56 2.61 3.23 0.37
CA ILE A 56 2.84 4.26 -0.65
C ILE A 56 2.68 5.62 0.01
N TRP A 57 3.71 6.46 -0.06
CA TRP A 57 3.62 7.81 0.44
C TRP A 57 2.88 8.70 -0.56
N ALA A 58 1.88 9.45 -0.10
CA ALA A 58 1.03 10.25 -0.97
C ALA A 58 1.78 11.39 -1.69
N GLN A 59 2.94 11.82 -1.16
CA GLN A 59 3.69 12.95 -1.70
C GLN A 59 4.39 12.65 -3.03
N ASP A 60 4.95 11.45 -3.20
CA ASP A 60 5.75 11.08 -4.36
C ASP A 60 5.33 9.75 -5.01
N GLY A 61 4.41 9.02 -4.37
CA GLY A 61 3.92 7.74 -4.84
C GLY A 61 4.94 6.60 -4.75
N LEU A 62 5.99 6.74 -3.94
CA LEU A 62 6.99 5.69 -3.70
C LEU A 62 6.67 4.90 -2.42
N TRP A 63 7.33 3.75 -2.27
CA TRP A 63 7.14 2.85 -1.14
C TRP A 63 8.10 3.19 0.00
N TYR A 64 7.55 3.52 1.17
CA TYR A 64 8.31 3.85 2.37
C TYR A 64 7.98 2.92 3.52
N GLN A 65 8.98 2.69 4.39
CA GLN A 65 8.79 1.88 5.58
C GLN A 65 7.92 2.63 6.59
N CYS A 66 6.95 1.93 7.16
CA CYS A 66 6.00 2.49 8.11
C CYS A 66 5.55 1.43 9.11
N THR A 67 5.08 1.89 10.27
CA THR A 67 4.50 1.02 11.29
C THR A 67 2.98 1.19 11.30
N ILE A 68 2.26 0.06 11.33
CA ILE A 68 0.79 0.06 11.45
C ILE A 68 0.39 0.44 12.87
N LEU A 69 -0.39 1.51 13.03
CA LEU A 69 -0.91 1.96 14.30
C LEU A 69 -2.34 1.48 14.56
N GLU A 70 -3.17 1.41 13.53
CA GLU A 70 -4.58 1.05 13.64
C GLU A 70 -5.10 0.46 12.32
N HIS A 71 -6.04 -0.46 12.40
CA HIS A 71 -6.82 -0.91 11.24
C HIS A 71 -8.05 -0.03 11.10
N THR A 72 -8.30 0.49 9.90
CA THR A 72 -9.50 1.29 9.61
C THR A 72 -10.40 0.55 8.63
N VAL A 73 -11.60 1.08 8.40
CA VAL A 73 -12.56 0.46 7.45
C VAL A 73 -12.00 0.47 6.01
N LYS A 74 -11.15 1.45 5.67
CA LYS A 74 -10.56 1.61 4.33
C LYS A 74 -9.20 0.92 4.19
N GLY A 75 -8.48 0.75 5.29
CA GLY A 75 -7.13 0.22 5.29
C GLY A 75 -6.48 0.37 6.65
N TYR A 76 -5.47 1.24 6.74
CA TYR A 76 -4.59 1.31 7.90
C TYR A 76 -4.18 2.74 8.21
N LYS A 77 -4.09 3.09 9.49
CA LYS A 77 -3.31 4.25 9.92
C LYS A 77 -1.87 3.81 10.12
N VAL A 78 -0.95 4.50 9.46
CA VAL A 78 0.47 4.21 9.51
C VAL A 78 1.28 5.43 9.91
N ILE A 79 2.45 5.21 10.47
CA ILE A 79 3.46 6.26 10.68
C ILE A 79 4.72 5.88 9.90
N PHE A 80 5.18 6.77 9.01
CA PHE A 80 6.38 6.51 8.22
C PHE A 80 7.63 6.73 9.07
N GLU A 81 8.62 5.86 8.91
CA GLU A 81 9.87 5.93 9.69
C GLU A 81 10.78 7.09 9.29
N GLU A 82 10.60 7.66 8.10
CA GLU A 82 11.35 8.86 7.69
C GLU A 82 11.04 10.08 8.56
N ASP A 83 9.81 10.17 9.09
CA ASP A 83 9.43 11.24 9.99
C ASP A 83 8.48 10.72 11.08
N PRO A 84 9.00 10.12 12.17
CA PRO A 84 8.19 9.56 13.24
C PRO A 84 7.48 10.62 14.10
N GLY A 85 7.74 11.92 13.86
CA GLY A 85 7.04 13.04 14.49
C GLY A 85 5.77 13.47 13.75
N GLN A 86 5.52 12.94 12.55
CA GLN A 86 4.35 13.34 11.75
C GLN A 86 3.05 12.76 12.30
N THR A 87 1.94 13.38 11.90
CA THR A 87 0.61 12.82 12.14
C THR A 87 0.43 11.51 11.39
N PRO A 88 -0.14 10.46 12.01
CA PRO A 88 -0.46 9.22 11.32
C PRO A 88 -1.27 9.46 10.05
N GLU A 89 -0.89 8.80 8.96
CA GLU A 89 -1.57 8.89 7.68
C GLU A 89 -2.48 7.67 7.48
N GLU A 90 -3.69 7.89 6.94
CA GLU A 90 -4.57 6.80 6.54
C GLU A 90 -4.26 6.39 5.10
N VAL A 91 -3.86 5.14 4.91
CA VAL A 91 -3.56 4.53 3.61
C VAL A 91 -4.55 3.42 3.30
N ASN A 92 -4.89 3.25 2.02
CA ASN A 92 -5.78 2.17 1.59
C ASN A 92 -5.11 0.80 1.72
N ILE A 93 -5.92 -0.25 1.86
CA ILE A 93 -5.42 -1.63 1.98
C ILE A 93 -4.52 -2.05 0.81
N ASP A 94 -4.80 -1.59 -0.41
CA ASP A 94 -4.00 -1.86 -1.62
C ASP A 94 -2.70 -1.04 -1.70
N GLN A 95 -2.56 -0.01 -0.88
CA GLN A 95 -1.39 0.86 -0.84
C GLN A 95 -0.34 0.42 0.20
N ILE A 96 -0.47 -0.80 0.71
CA ILE A 96 0.50 -1.40 1.63
C ILE A 96 1.04 -2.71 1.05
N ARG A 97 2.25 -3.08 1.46
CA ARG A 97 2.83 -4.39 1.18
C ARG A 97 3.67 -4.87 2.36
N LEU A 98 3.70 -6.19 2.54
CA LEU A 98 4.59 -6.80 3.51
C LEU A 98 6.03 -6.65 3.06
N ILE A 99 6.90 -6.24 3.97
CA ILE A 99 8.34 -6.36 3.77
C ILE A 99 8.73 -7.81 4.04
N ALA A 100 9.42 -8.44 3.09
CA ALA A 100 9.93 -9.80 3.25
C ALA A 100 10.95 -9.95 4.39
N ARG A 101 11.30 -8.87 5.10
CA ARG A 101 12.31 -8.85 6.16
C ARG A 101 11.78 -9.29 7.52
N GLU A 102 10.48 -9.17 7.83
CA GLU A 102 9.99 -9.33 9.22
C GLU A 102 8.69 -10.14 9.38
N ALA A 103 8.62 -11.31 8.74
CA ALA A 103 7.92 -12.45 9.34
C ALA A 103 8.65 -13.01 10.60
N GLN A 104 9.69 -12.32 11.10
CA GLN A 104 10.66 -12.83 12.08
C GLN A 104 10.62 -12.16 13.47
N ALA A 105 10.05 -10.95 13.65
CA ALA A 105 10.03 -10.31 14.97
C ALA A 105 8.87 -10.79 15.89
N LYS A 106 7.77 -11.33 15.32
CA LYS A 106 6.66 -11.90 16.13
C LYS A 106 6.85 -13.35 16.56
N LYS A 107 8.04 -13.94 16.35
CA LYS A 107 8.43 -15.23 16.96
C LYS A 107 9.30 -15.09 18.22
N ALA A 108 9.69 -13.88 18.65
CA ALA A 108 10.73 -13.71 19.66
C ALA A 108 10.31 -13.09 21.01
N THR A 109 9.04 -12.76 21.27
CA THR A 109 8.67 -12.21 22.60
C THR A 109 7.27 -12.60 23.11
N VAL A 110 6.79 -13.78 22.72
CA VAL A 110 5.69 -14.46 23.43
C VAL A 110 6.20 -15.85 23.82
N GLY A 111 6.61 -15.97 25.08
CA GLY A 111 7.31 -17.10 25.69
C GLY A 111 8.49 -16.51 26.47
N GLU A 112 8.54 -16.48 27.80
CA GLU A 112 7.92 -17.35 28.79
C GLU A 112 7.91 -16.59 30.12
N LYS A 113 6.78 -16.64 30.84
CA LYS A 113 6.69 -16.31 32.26
C LYS A 113 7.08 -17.58 33.02
N GLU A 114 8.02 -17.48 33.94
CA GLU A 114 8.09 -18.31 35.16
C GLU A 114 8.55 -17.45 36.34
#